data_AF-A0A7U9ZN13-F1
#
_entry.id   AF-A0A7U9ZN13-F1
#
_cell.length_a   1.000
_cell.length_b   1.000
_cell.length_c   1.000
_cell.angle_alpha   90.00
_cell.angle_beta   90.00
_cell.angle_gamma   90.00
#
_symmetry.space_group_name_H-M   'P 1'
#
loop_
_entity.id
_entity.type
_entity.pdbx_description
1 polymer ?
#
loop_
_entity_poly.entity_id
_entity_poly.type
_entity_poly.pdbx_seq_one_letter_code
_entity_poly.pdbx_strand_id
1 'polypeptide(L)'
;MAVMEVTENKARQREIISYITNNDLPHNELKELQRELNQLMNRNTEEKKKNFWNKTIKRFIGNKQWNDITVAEFVEIRHAGVPGDAIADYFKIARSTIFNFTQRNKEEYHRRFNTGIYHKSKEFWND
;
A
#
# COMPACT_ATOMS: atom_id res chain seq x y z
N MET A 1 -0.79 16.23 5.60
CA MET A 1 -0.55 16.28 4.15
C MET A 1 -1.35 15.20 3.43
N ALA A 2 -1.12 13.90 3.66
CA ALA A 2 -1.87 12.82 2.97
C ALA A 2 -3.42 12.91 3.03
N VAL A 3 -4.01 13.36 4.14
CA VAL A 3 -5.48 13.51 4.23
C VAL A 3 -6.01 14.63 3.32
N MET A 4 -5.28 15.75 3.20
CA MET A 4 -5.66 16.85 2.30
C MET A 4 -5.53 16.43 0.84
N GLU A 5 -4.45 15.75 0.48
CA GLU A 5 -4.22 15.24 -0.89
C GLU A 5 -5.32 14.26 -1.34
N VAL A 6 -5.77 13.33 -0.48
CA VAL A 6 -6.93 12.46 -0.76
C VAL A 6 -8.21 13.28 -0.98
N THR A 7 -8.39 14.37 -0.21
CA THR A 7 -9.60 15.18 -0.25
C THR A 7 -9.68 16.00 -1.53
N GLU A 8 -8.57 16.62 -1.92
CA GLU A 8 -8.42 17.34 -3.19
C GLU A 8 -8.55 16.40 -4.40
N ASN A 9 -7.93 15.22 -4.35
CA ASN A 9 -8.04 14.19 -5.38
C ASN A 9 -9.51 13.77 -5.58
N LYS A 10 -10.25 13.49 -4.48
CA LYS A 10 -11.69 13.17 -4.56
C LYS A 10 -12.54 14.34 -5.09
N ALA A 11 -12.19 15.57 -4.76
CA ALA A 11 -12.89 16.74 -5.29
C ALA A 11 -12.73 16.81 -6.82
N ARG A 12 -11.51 16.65 -7.32
CA ARG A 12 -11.21 16.62 -8.76
C ARG A 12 -11.91 15.45 -9.48
N GLN A 13 -11.96 14.27 -8.87
CA GLN A 13 -12.73 13.14 -9.41
C GLN A 13 -14.21 13.48 -9.61
N ARG A 14 -14.83 14.13 -8.62
CA ARG A 14 -16.24 14.55 -8.70
C ARG A 14 -16.46 15.61 -9.77
N GLU A 15 -15.53 16.55 -9.93
CA GLU A 15 -15.57 17.54 -11.00
C GLU A 15 -15.54 16.89 -12.38
N ILE A 16 -14.59 15.99 -12.63
CA ILE A 16 -14.46 15.28 -13.90
C ILE A 16 -15.72 14.46 -14.21
N ILE A 17 -16.21 13.70 -13.23
CA ILE A 17 -17.44 12.90 -13.39
C ILE A 17 -18.64 13.80 -13.71
N SER A 18 -18.81 14.90 -12.96
CA SER A 18 -19.89 15.86 -13.19
C SER A 18 -19.78 16.50 -14.58
N TYR A 19 -18.58 16.88 -15.00
CA TYR A 19 -18.35 17.49 -16.30
C TYR A 19 -18.68 16.54 -17.45
N ILE A 20 -18.20 15.29 -17.39
CA ILE A 20 -18.53 14.24 -18.38
C ILE A 20 -20.03 13.94 -18.40
N THR A 21 -20.71 13.92 -17.25
CA THR A 21 -22.14 13.55 -17.18
C THR A 21 -23.05 14.63 -17.74
N ASN A 22 -22.66 15.91 -17.63
CA ASN A 22 -23.52 17.04 -17.96
C ASN A 22 -23.23 17.69 -19.32
N ASN A 23 -22.19 17.26 -20.05
CA ASN A 23 -21.80 17.86 -21.33
C ASN A 23 -21.65 16.78 -22.40
N ASP A 24 -22.06 17.11 -23.64
CA ASP A 24 -21.76 16.27 -24.80
C ASP A 24 -20.36 16.63 -25.31
N LEU A 25 -19.39 15.77 -24.99
CA LEU A 25 -17.97 16.05 -25.18
C LEU A 25 -17.41 15.38 -26.46
N PRO A 26 -16.54 16.06 -27.21
CA PRO A 26 -15.77 15.43 -28.28
C PRO A 26 -14.97 14.23 -27.76
N HIS A 27 -14.83 13.20 -28.59
CA HIS A 27 -14.15 11.95 -28.21
C HIS A 27 -12.75 12.15 -27.60
N ASN A 28 -11.96 13.10 -28.12
CA ASN A 28 -10.61 13.36 -27.63
C ASN A 28 -10.61 13.90 -26.19
N GLU A 29 -11.51 14.84 -25.89
CA GLU A 29 -11.62 15.45 -24.56
C GLU A 29 -12.14 14.44 -23.53
N LEU A 30 -13.16 13.65 -23.91
CA LEU A 30 -13.65 12.55 -23.08
C LEU A 30 -12.53 11.55 -22.73
N LYS A 31 -11.69 11.21 -23.70
CA LYS A 31 -10.57 10.26 -23.52
C LYS A 31 -9.49 10.80 -22.58
N GLU A 32 -9.18 12.10 -22.64
CA GLU A 32 -8.23 12.73 -21.72
C GLU A 32 -8.75 12.75 -20.30
N LEU A 33 -10.00 13.16 -20.10
CA LEU A 33 -10.64 13.20 -18.79
C LEU A 33 -10.78 11.80 -18.16
N GLN A 34 -11.08 10.77 -18.96
CA GLN A 34 -11.09 9.38 -18.49
C GLN A 34 -9.69 8.90 -18.06
N ARG A 35 -8.63 9.32 -18.77
CA ARG A 35 -7.25 9.03 -18.36
C ARG A 35 -6.89 9.71 -17.05
N GLU A 36 -7.23 10.99 -16.90
CA GLU A 36 -7.02 11.74 -15.64
C GLU A 36 -7.76 11.07 -14.49
N LEU A 37 -9.04 10.73 -14.68
CA LEU A 37 -9.86 10.04 -13.68
C LEU A 37 -9.21 8.72 -13.24
N ASN A 38 -8.75 7.89 -14.19
CA ASN A 38 -8.07 6.63 -13.89
C ASN A 38 -6.76 6.85 -13.08
N GLN A 39 -5.97 7.87 -13.42
CA GLN A 39 -4.76 8.21 -12.67
C GLN A 39 -5.09 8.64 -11.23
N LEU A 40 -6.11 9.48 -11.06
CA LEU A 40 -6.58 9.94 -9.76
C LEU A 40 -7.08 8.78 -8.90
N MET A 41 -7.85 7.84 -9.47
CA MET A 41 -8.30 6.63 -8.77
C MET A 41 -7.12 5.76 -8.34
N ASN A 42 -6.16 5.53 -9.21
CA ASN A 42 -4.96 4.75 -8.89
C ASN A 42 -4.16 5.37 -7.74
N ARG A 43 -3.97 6.69 -7.73
CA ARG A 43 -3.33 7.41 -6.62
C ARG A 43 -4.05 7.19 -5.29
N ASN A 44 -5.38 7.32 -5.28
CA ASN A 44 -6.19 7.08 -4.08
C ASN A 44 -6.07 5.62 -3.59
N THR A 45 -6.01 4.65 -4.50
CA THR A 45 -5.84 3.24 -4.16
C THR A 45 -4.47 2.99 -3.51
N GLU A 46 -3.40 3.54 -4.06
CA GLU A 46 -2.05 3.41 -3.50
C GLU A 46 -1.90 4.10 -2.14
N GLU A 47 -2.52 5.28 -1.95
CA GLU A 47 -2.54 5.96 -0.65
C GLU A 47 -3.34 5.19 0.41
N LYS A 48 -4.48 4.59 0.02
CA LYS A 48 -5.25 3.70 0.92
C LYS A 48 -4.43 2.47 1.32
N LYS A 49 -3.75 1.83 0.37
CA LYS A 49 -2.84 0.70 0.63
C LYS A 49 -1.76 1.07 1.64
N LYS A 50 -1.03 2.18 1.39
CA LYS A 50 0.01 2.68 2.30
C LYS A 50 -0.54 2.97 3.69
N ASN A 51 -1.69 3.64 3.79
CA ASN A 51 -2.32 3.94 5.07
C ASN A 51 -2.73 2.67 5.82
N PHE A 52 -3.29 1.69 5.12
CA PHE A 52 -3.61 0.39 5.71
C PHE A 52 -2.36 -0.32 6.20
N TRP A 53 -1.33 -0.46 5.36
CA TRP A 53 -0.08 -1.12 5.75
C TRP A 53 0.58 -0.43 6.95
N ASN A 54 0.64 0.89 6.97
CA ASN A 54 1.19 1.64 8.10
C ASN A 54 0.42 1.38 9.40
N LYS A 55 -0.93 1.31 9.33
CA LYS A 55 -1.77 0.96 10.48
C LYS A 55 -1.56 -0.49 10.92
N THR A 56 -1.46 -1.41 9.96
CA THR A 56 -1.23 -2.84 10.22
C THR A 56 0.12 -3.06 10.89
N ILE A 57 1.19 -2.48 10.36
CA ILE A 57 2.52 -2.52 10.97
C ILE A 57 2.44 -1.99 12.41
N LYS A 58 1.91 -0.77 12.59
CA LYS A 58 1.78 -0.14 13.92
C LYS A 58 0.97 -0.99 14.91
N ARG A 59 -0.05 -1.73 14.44
CA ARG A 59 -0.85 -2.62 15.28
C ARG A 59 -0.03 -3.79 15.84
N PHE A 60 0.86 -4.37 15.04
CA PHE A 60 1.66 -5.52 15.47
C PHE A 60 2.84 -5.13 16.35
N ILE A 61 3.51 -4.02 16.05
CA ILE A 61 4.80 -3.68 16.67
C ILE A 61 4.80 -2.37 17.47
N GLY A 62 3.68 -1.65 17.50
CA GLY A 62 3.56 -0.38 18.21
C GLY A 62 4.52 0.69 17.67
N ASN A 63 5.41 1.17 18.54
CA ASN A 63 6.40 2.21 18.25
C ASN A 63 7.85 1.67 18.22
N LYS A 64 8.03 0.34 18.11
CA LYS A 64 9.35 -0.28 18.03
C LYS A 64 10.17 0.28 16.87
N GLN A 65 11.48 0.38 17.07
CA GLN A 65 12.40 0.67 15.97
C GLN A 65 12.73 -0.62 15.22
N TRP A 66 13.24 -0.49 13.99
CA TRP A 66 13.60 -1.64 13.16
C TRP A 66 14.51 -2.65 13.87
N ASN A 67 15.47 -2.16 14.65
CA ASN A 67 16.45 -3.00 15.35
C ASN A 67 15.83 -3.86 16.46
N ASP A 68 14.61 -3.52 16.91
CA ASP A 68 13.89 -4.23 17.99
C ASP A 68 12.88 -5.25 17.44
N ILE A 69 12.79 -5.40 16.11
CA ILE A 69 11.83 -6.28 15.45
C ILE A 69 12.34 -7.71 15.45
N THR A 70 11.52 -8.60 16.02
CA THR A 70 11.79 -10.04 15.99
C THR A 70 11.36 -10.67 14.67
N VAL A 71 11.91 -11.85 14.36
CA VAL A 71 11.51 -12.62 13.17
C VAL A 71 10.03 -13.00 13.23
N ALA A 72 9.51 -13.33 14.42
CA ALA A 72 8.10 -13.64 14.62
C ALA A 72 7.21 -12.44 14.26
N GLU A 73 7.49 -11.25 14.79
CA GLU A 73 6.72 -10.04 14.48
C GLU A 73 6.82 -9.64 13.01
N PHE A 74 8.01 -9.79 12.41
CA PHE A 74 8.18 -9.58 10.98
C PHE A 74 7.29 -10.53 10.16
N VAL A 75 7.22 -11.82 10.53
CA VAL A 75 6.37 -12.80 9.86
C VAL A 75 4.89 -12.48 10.04
N GLU A 76 4.44 -12.07 11.22
CA GLU A 76 3.04 -11.66 11.45
C GLU A 76 2.63 -10.47 10.57
N ILE A 77 3.50 -9.45 10.47
CA ILE A 77 3.28 -8.32 9.55
C ILE A 77 3.19 -8.80 8.11
N ARG A 78 4.10 -9.69 7.69
CA ARG A 78 4.08 -10.27 6.33
C ARG A 78 2.80 -11.08 6.12
N HIS A 79 2.36 -11.90 7.07
CA HIS A 79 1.11 -12.67 7.00
C HIS A 79 -0.13 -11.80 6.93
N ALA A 80 -0.10 -10.58 7.47
CA ALA A 80 -1.16 -9.60 7.28
C ALA A 80 -1.20 -8.97 5.86
N GLY A 81 -0.45 -9.52 4.90
CA GLY A 81 -0.45 -9.07 3.51
C GLY A 81 0.44 -7.87 3.24
N VAL A 82 1.23 -7.41 4.22
CA VAL A 82 2.12 -6.26 4.04
C VAL A 82 3.38 -6.70 3.28
N PRO A 83 3.71 -6.09 2.14
CA PRO A 83 4.90 -6.45 1.39
C PRO A 83 6.18 -5.85 2.01
N GLY A 84 7.33 -6.46 1.75
CA GLY A 84 8.59 -6.08 2.40
C GLY A 84 9.07 -4.67 2.07
N ASP A 85 8.76 -4.16 0.89
CA ASP A 85 9.00 -2.77 0.49
C ASP A 85 8.17 -1.78 1.31
N ALA A 86 6.90 -2.08 1.59
CA ALA A 86 6.08 -1.24 2.48
C ALA A 86 6.62 -1.22 3.92
N ILE A 87 7.18 -2.33 4.40
CA ILE A 87 7.85 -2.38 5.71
C ILE A 87 9.11 -1.51 5.70
N ALA A 88 9.93 -1.61 4.64
CA ALA A 88 11.11 -0.76 4.48
C ALA A 88 10.74 0.73 4.47
N ASP A 89 9.70 1.10 3.71
CA ASP A 89 9.21 2.48 3.61
C ASP A 89 8.71 2.98 4.98
N TYR A 90 7.97 2.15 5.74
CA TYR A 90 7.49 2.50 7.07
C TYR A 90 8.63 2.85 8.04
N PHE A 91 9.67 2.03 8.07
CA PHE A 91 10.85 2.25 8.92
C PHE A 91 11.87 3.23 8.34
N LYS A 92 11.66 3.71 7.12
CA LYS A 92 12.62 4.56 6.38
C LYS A 92 14.01 3.90 6.24
N ILE A 93 14.03 2.60 5.96
CA ILE A 93 15.24 1.81 5.76
C ILE A 93 15.35 1.34 4.31
N ALA A 94 16.56 0.95 3.89
CA ALA A 94 16.76 0.39 2.56
C ALA A 94 16.04 -0.96 2.41
N ARG A 95 15.52 -1.25 1.21
CA ARG A 95 14.92 -2.57 0.88
C ARG A 95 15.91 -3.72 1.07
N SER A 96 17.21 -3.46 0.84
CA SER A 96 18.28 -4.42 1.11
C SER A 96 18.37 -4.80 2.59
N THR A 97 18.00 -3.91 3.51
CA THR A 97 17.95 -4.22 4.95
C THR A 97 16.92 -5.31 5.25
N ILE A 98 15.75 -5.26 4.60
CA ILE A 98 14.71 -6.31 4.73
C ILE A 98 15.22 -7.63 4.19
N PHE A 99 15.85 -7.62 3.00
CA PHE A 99 16.44 -8.83 2.41
C PHE A 99 17.53 -9.42 3.31
N ASN A 100 18.43 -8.60 3.82
CA ASN A 100 19.49 -9.04 4.72
C ASN A 100 18.92 -9.61 6.03
N PHE A 101 17.85 -9.04 6.55
CA PHE A 101 17.17 -9.57 7.74
C PHE A 101 16.58 -10.96 7.50
N THR A 102 15.93 -11.19 6.36
CA THR A 102 15.43 -12.53 6.03
C THR A 102 16.56 -13.53 5.77
N GLN A 103 17.66 -13.10 5.14
CA GLN A 103 18.83 -13.99 4.92
C GLN A 103 19.55 -14.34 6.23
N ARG A 104 19.76 -13.38 7.13
CA ARG A 104 20.41 -13.63 8.43
C ARG A 104 19.58 -14.55 9.33
N ASN A 105 18.26 -14.50 9.20
CA ASN A 105 17.33 -15.29 10.00
C ASN A 105 16.64 -16.40 9.18
N LYS A 106 17.30 -16.89 8.12
CA LYS A 106 16.68 -17.73 7.08
C LYS A 106 15.94 -18.94 7.63
N GLU A 107 16.55 -19.67 8.55
CA GLU A 107 15.94 -20.87 9.14
C GLU A 107 14.66 -20.56 9.93
N GLU A 108 14.72 -19.59 10.83
CA GLU A 108 13.57 -19.20 11.63
C GLU A 108 12.47 -18.58 10.78
N TYR A 109 12.85 -17.73 9.82
CA TYR A 109 11.92 -17.09 8.89
C TYR A 109 11.15 -18.14 8.08
N HIS A 110 11.84 -19.08 7.44
CA HIS A 110 11.17 -20.12 6.64
C HIS A 110 10.34 -21.09 7.47
N ARG A 111 10.72 -21.34 8.72
CA ARG A 111 9.92 -22.17 9.63
C ARG A 111 8.58 -21.53 9.99
N ARG A 112 8.56 -20.20 10.15
CA ARG A 112 7.36 -19.45 10.56
C ARG A 112 6.53 -18.97 9.36
N PHE A 113 7.18 -18.64 8.25
CA PHE A 113 6.54 -17.98 7.12
C PHE A 113 5.76 -18.95 6.23
N ASN A 114 4.43 -18.92 6.37
CA ASN A 114 3.49 -19.53 5.45
C ASN A 114 3.14 -18.62 4.25
N THR A 115 3.56 -19.01 3.05
CA THR A 115 3.29 -18.28 1.80
C THR A 115 1.80 -18.19 1.46
N GLY A 116 1.01 -19.22 1.76
CA GLY A 116 -0.44 -19.23 1.50
C GLY A 116 -1.21 -18.21 2.32
N ILE A 117 -0.86 -18.06 3.61
CA ILE A 117 -1.45 -17.03 4.48
C ILE A 117 -1.14 -15.63 3.92
N TYR A 118 0.11 -15.38 3.55
CA TYR A 118 0.51 -14.11 2.95
C TYR A 118 -0.27 -13.79 1.67
N HIS A 119 -0.37 -14.74 0.73
CA HIS A 119 -1.08 -14.50 -0.54
C HIS A 119 -2.56 -14.21 -0.32
N LYS A 120 -3.24 -14.99 0.52
CA LYS A 120 -4.64 -14.77 0.85
C LYS A 120 -4.90 -13.38 1.43
N SER A 121 -4.01 -12.89 2.29
CA SER A 121 -4.13 -11.53 2.85
C SER A 121 -3.73 -10.43 1.88
N LYS A 122 -2.84 -10.71 0.92
CA LYS A 122 -2.45 -9.77 -0.13
C LYS A 122 -3.54 -9.58 -1.18
N GLU A 123 -4.31 -10.62 -1.49
CA GLU A 123 -5.39 -10.58 -2.48
C GLU A 123 -6.44 -9.50 -2.19
N PHE A 124 -6.65 -9.14 -0.92
CA PHE A 124 -7.52 -8.02 -0.52
C PHE A 124 -7.20 -6.67 -1.22
N TRP A 125 -5.98 -6.51 -1.76
CA TRP A 125 -5.52 -5.29 -2.42
C TRP A 125 -5.33 -5.40 -3.93
N ASN A 126 -5.62 -6.57 -4.50
CA ASN A 126 -5.42 -6.86 -5.93
C ASN A 126 -6.73 -6.84 -6.75
N ASP A 127 -7.88 -6.60 -6.11
CA ASP A 127 -9.17 -6.35 -6.78
C ASP A 127 -9.32 -4.89 -7.26
#